data_AF-A0A9E2XRK0-F1
#
_entry.id   AF-A0A9E2XRK0-F1
#
_cell.length_a   1.000
_cell.length_b   1.000
_cell.length_c   1.000
_cell.angle_alpha   90.00
_cell.angle_beta   90.00
_cell.angle_gamma   90.00
#
_symmetry.space_group_name_H-M   'P 1'
#
loop_
_entity.id
_entity.type
_entity.pdbx_description
1 polymer ?
#
loop_
_entity_poly.entity_id
_entity_poly.type
_entity_poly.pdbx_seq_one_letter_code
_entity_poly.pdbx_strand_id
1 'polypeptide(L)'
;MNLIQLHAAAVCAWFGLVAAETVMELSACDEASRRFVAIAHGWIDRVFEIPLLLTVLVSGAVLLSRGWPLSPLLQVKVVCGLIGVLANLVCIPLVQARTNAVGDDARVTRLTHHIILTGSAIPFGIAAMVIGFGHFA
;
A
#
# COMPACT_ATOMS: atom_id res chain seq x y z
N MET A 1 23.57 -5.21 2.43
CA MET A 1 22.22 -5.04 3.03
C MET A 1 21.77 -6.38 3.58
N ASN A 2 21.42 -6.47 4.87
CA ASN A 2 20.86 -7.69 5.47
C ASN A 2 19.33 -7.78 5.24
N LEU A 3 18.69 -8.89 5.62
CA LEU A 3 17.25 -9.10 5.38
C LEU A 3 16.35 -8.07 6.06
N ILE A 4 16.69 -7.64 7.28
CA ILE A 4 15.93 -6.62 8.02
C ILE A 4 16.03 -5.27 7.29
N GLN A 5 17.23 -4.89 6.85
CA GLN A 5 17.46 -3.66 6.09
C GLN A 5 16.72 -3.69 4.75
N LEU A 6 16.71 -4.83 4.04
CA LEU A 6 15.95 -5.01 2.80
C LEU A 6 14.44 -4.84 3.06
N HIS A 7 13.92 -5.52 4.08
CA HIS A 7 12.51 -5.43 4.45
C HIS A 7 12.12 -3.99 4.81
N ALA A 8 12.91 -3.33 5.66
CA ALA A 8 12.66 -1.95 6.07
C ALA A 8 12.72 -0.97 4.89
N ALA A 9 13.70 -1.13 4.00
CA ALA A 9 13.82 -0.33 2.78
C ALA A 9 12.60 -0.54 1.85
N ALA A 10 12.17 -1.79 1.67
CA ALA A 10 10.98 -2.10 0.87
C ALA A 10 9.70 -1.51 1.49
N VAL A 11 9.52 -1.60 2.81
CA VAL A 11 8.39 -0.97 3.52
C VAL A 11 8.41 0.55 3.34
N CYS A 12 9.56 1.21 3.50
CA CYS A 12 9.67 2.66 3.33
C CYS A 12 9.38 3.10 1.90
N ALA A 13 9.94 2.39 0.92
CA ALA A 13 9.70 2.67 -0.49
C ALA A 13 8.22 2.48 -0.85
N TRP A 14 7.62 1.38 -0.40
CA TRP A 14 6.20 1.10 -0.61
C TRP A 14 5.31 2.16 0.04
N PHE A 15 5.56 2.52 1.30
CA PHE A 15 4.78 3.55 1.98
C PHE A 15 4.94 4.93 1.33
N GLY A 16 6.11 5.24 0.79
CA GLY A 16 6.36 6.44 0.00
C GLY A 16 5.53 6.49 -1.29
N LEU A 17 5.35 5.36 -1.98
CA LEU A 17 4.46 5.27 -3.14
C LEU A 17 3.00 5.50 -2.76
N VAL A 18 2.51 4.81 -1.73
CA VAL A 18 1.13 4.99 -1.22
C VAL A 18 0.86 6.45 -0.85
N ALA A 19 1.84 7.13 -0.24
CA ALA A 19 1.72 8.56 0.06
C ALA A 19 1.65 9.42 -1.22
N ALA A 20 2.49 9.15 -2.22
CA ALA A 20 2.47 9.86 -3.49
C ALA A 20 1.15 9.64 -4.25
N GLU A 21 0.66 8.41 -4.31
CA GLU A 21 -0.64 8.06 -4.91
C GLU A 21 -1.80 8.77 -4.21
N THR A 22 -1.79 8.78 -2.87
CA THR A 22 -2.80 9.50 -2.08
C THR A 22 -2.81 10.98 -2.45
N VAL A 23 -1.63 11.62 -2.56
CA VAL A 23 -1.54 13.03 -2.99
C VAL A 23 -2.07 13.21 -4.40
N MET A 24 -1.73 12.32 -5.33
CA MET A 24 -2.21 12.37 -6.72
C MET A 24 -3.74 12.26 -6.80
N GLU A 25 -4.33 11.31 -6.10
CA GLU A 25 -5.79 11.10 -6.04
C GLU A 25 -6.51 12.33 -5.46
N LEU A 26 -5.98 12.92 -4.39
CA LEU A 26 -6.56 14.10 -3.76
C LEU A 26 -6.38 15.39 -4.57
N SER A 27 -5.38 15.43 -5.46
CA SER A 27 -5.08 16.61 -6.29
C SER A 27 -5.83 16.64 -7.63
N ALA A 28 -6.56 15.58 -7.98
CA ALA A 28 -7.24 15.45 -9.27
C ALA A 28 -8.59 16.19 -9.29
N CYS A 29 -8.58 17.45 -9.75
CA CYS A 29 -9.75 18.33 -9.68
C CYS A 29 -10.68 18.23 -10.89
N ASP A 30 -10.12 18.06 -12.09
CA ASP A 30 -10.85 18.06 -13.37
C ASP A 30 -10.83 16.68 -14.06
N GLU A 31 -11.60 16.51 -15.13
CA GLU A 31 -11.71 15.25 -15.85
C GLU A 31 -10.37 14.76 -16.43
N ALA A 32 -9.58 15.67 -17.00
CA ALA A 32 -8.31 15.33 -17.64
C ALA A 32 -7.28 14.83 -16.61
N SER A 33 -7.15 15.53 -15.49
CA SER A 33 -6.30 15.15 -14.36
C SER A 33 -6.76 13.84 -13.71
N ARG A 34 -8.06 13.62 -13.53
CA ARG A 34 -8.60 12.34 -13.02
C ARG A 34 -8.28 11.18 -13.95
N ARG A 35 -8.42 11.37 -15.26
CA ARG A 35 -8.05 10.35 -16.25
C ARG A 35 -6.55 10.06 -16.23
N PHE A 36 -5.73 11.10 -16.14
CA PHE A 36 -4.28 10.95 -16.01
C PHE A 36 -3.91 10.16 -14.74
N VAL A 37 -4.45 10.54 -13.58
CA VAL A 37 -4.22 9.86 -12.30
C VAL A 37 -4.68 8.40 -12.36
N ALA A 38 -5.83 8.11 -12.97
CA ALA A 38 -6.30 6.73 -13.12
C ALA A 38 -5.35 5.84 -13.95
N ILE A 39 -4.73 6.39 -14.99
CA ILE A 39 -3.74 5.67 -15.81
C ILE A 39 -2.42 5.56 -15.05
N ALA A 40 -1.94 6.66 -14.48
CA ALA A 40 -0.67 6.71 -13.76
C ALA A 40 -0.68 5.78 -12.53
N HIS A 41 -1.71 5.86 -11.68
CA HIS A 41 -1.89 4.98 -10.53
C HIS A 41 -1.90 3.50 -10.96
N GLY A 42 -2.65 3.14 -12.01
CA GLY A 42 -2.66 1.76 -12.51
C GLY A 42 -1.30 1.27 -13.04
N TRP A 43 -0.44 2.16 -13.53
CA TRP A 43 0.94 1.84 -13.90
C TRP A 43 1.86 1.73 -12.69
N ILE A 44 1.74 2.66 -11.73
CA ILE A 44 2.52 2.63 -10.48
C ILE A 44 2.25 1.34 -9.72
N ASP A 45 0.97 0.97 -9.59
CA ASP A 45 0.52 -0.29 -8.99
C ASP A 45 1.27 -1.50 -9.57
N ARG A 46 1.26 -1.60 -10.91
CA ARG A 46 1.77 -2.78 -11.60
C ARG A 46 3.30 -2.86 -11.61
N VAL A 47 3.96 -1.73 -11.80
CA VAL A 47 5.41 -1.69 -12.03
C VAL A 47 6.21 -1.55 -10.74
N PHE A 48 5.70 -0.80 -9.78
CA PHE A 48 6.43 -0.47 -8.56
C PHE A 48 5.79 -1.07 -7.32
N GLU A 49 4.49 -0.87 -7.13
CA GLU A 49 3.83 -1.30 -5.89
C GLU A 49 3.80 -2.82 -5.76
N ILE A 50 3.33 -3.58 -6.75
CA ILE A 50 3.24 -5.05 -6.66
C ILE A 50 4.61 -5.68 -6.34
N PRO A 51 5.71 -5.35 -7.04
CA PRO A 51 7.03 -5.89 -6.67
C PRO A 51 7.47 -5.53 -5.25
N LEU A 52 7.19 -4.30 -4.79
CA LEU A 52 7.52 -3.88 -3.43
C LEU A 52 6.66 -4.60 -2.40
N LEU A 53 5.36 -4.71 -2.62
CA LEU A 53 4.42 -5.43 -1.76
C LEU A 53 4.81 -6.92 -1.64
N LEU A 54 5.17 -7.56 -2.75
CA LEU A 54 5.71 -8.92 -2.75
C LEU A 54 7.02 -9.02 -1.95
N THR A 55 7.92 -8.04 -2.11
CA THR A 55 9.16 -7.99 -1.34
C THR A 55 8.87 -7.87 0.16
N VAL A 56 7.96 -6.99 0.56
CA VAL A 56 7.52 -6.80 1.96
C VAL A 56 6.92 -8.10 2.52
N LEU A 57 6.02 -8.75 1.76
CA LEU A 57 5.37 -10.00 2.17
C LEU A 57 6.38 -11.14 2.35
N VAL A 58 7.22 -11.39 1.35
CA VAL A 58 8.19 -12.50 1.38
C VAL A 58 9.23 -12.26 2.47
N SER A 59 9.82 -11.06 2.52
CA SER A 59 10.83 -10.75 3.55
C SER A 59 10.22 -10.75 4.96
N GLY A 60 8.99 -10.24 5.12
CA GLY A 60 8.25 -10.27 6.38
C GLY A 60 7.95 -11.69 6.86
N ALA A 61 7.51 -12.58 5.97
CA ALA A 61 7.27 -13.99 6.28
C ALA A 61 8.55 -14.73 6.70
N VAL A 62 9.68 -14.47 6.04
CA VAL A 62 10.98 -15.05 6.41
C VAL A 62 11.47 -14.50 7.75
N LEU A 63 11.29 -13.21 8.02
CA LEU A 63 11.63 -12.63 9.33
C LEU A 63 10.76 -13.21 10.44
N LEU A 64 9.46 -13.38 10.18
CA LEU A 64 8.51 -13.97 11.11
C LEU A 64 8.88 -15.41 11.48
N SER A 65 9.25 -16.24 10.50
CA SER A 65 9.64 -17.63 10.75
C SER A 65 10.94 -17.76 11.53
N ARG A 66 11.88 -16.83 11.35
CA ARG A 66 13.16 -16.79 12.09
C ARG A 66 13.03 -16.20 13.49
N GLY A 67 12.02 -15.37 13.73
CA GLY A 67 11.82 -14.64 14.98
C GLY A 67 10.78 -15.25 15.93
N TRP A 68 10.32 -16.48 15.67
CA TRP A 68 9.30 -17.13 16.49
C TRP A 68 9.89 -17.66 17.81
N PRO A 69 9.19 -17.53 18.96
CA PRO A 69 7.90 -16.88 19.17
C PRO A 69 7.97 -15.35 19.21
N LEU A 70 6.91 -14.69 18.73
CA LEU A 70 6.83 -13.22 18.74
C LEU A 70 6.45 -12.64 20.10
N SER A 71 7.12 -11.55 20.49
CA SER A 71 6.65 -10.70 21.59
C SER A 71 5.27 -10.08 21.26
N PRO A 72 4.44 -9.75 22.27
CA PRO A 72 3.13 -9.14 22.04
C PRO A 72 3.19 -7.87 21.16
N LEU A 73 4.23 -7.05 21.35
CA LEU A 73 4.43 -5.83 20.55
C LEU A 73 4.72 -6.15 19.07
N LEU A 74 5.51 -7.19 18.79
CA LEU A 74 5.75 -7.63 17.41
C LEU A 74 4.50 -8.27 16.78
N GLN A 75 3.63 -8.91 17.56
CA GLN A 75 2.34 -9.39 17.05
C GLN A 75 1.45 -8.22 16.60
N VAL A 76 1.36 -7.16 17.41
CA VAL A 76 0.63 -5.93 17.05
C VAL A 76 1.20 -5.33 15.77
N LYS A 77 2.53 -5.21 15.66
CA LYS A 77 3.20 -4.74 14.44
C LYS A 77 2.77 -5.54 13.20
N VAL A 78 2.80 -6.87 13.31
CA VAL A 78 2.45 -7.76 12.20
C VAL A 78 0.99 -7.59 11.80
N VAL A 79 0.05 -7.54 12.75
CA VAL A 79 -1.37 -7.32 12.46
C VAL A 79 -1.59 -5.98 11.78
N CYS A 80 -1.00 -4.90 12.30
CA CYS A 80 -1.08 -3.58 11.69
C CYS A 80 -0.52 -3.55 10.26
N GLY A 81 0.63 -4.21 10.03
CA GLY A 81 1.22 -4.32 8.70
C GLY A 81 0.35 -5.12 7.73
N LEU A 82 -0.24 -6.23 8.19
CA LEU A 82 -1.14 -7.06 7.38
C LEU A 82 -2.41 -6.31 6.95
N ILE A 83 -2.96 -5.44 7.80
CA ILE A 83 -4.10 -4.58 7.42
C ILE A 83 -3.72 -3.70 6.22
N GLY A 84 -2.54 -3.08 6.23
CA GLY A 84 -2.04 -2.29 5.10
C GLY A 84 -1.88 -3.12 3.83
N VAL A 85 -1.29 -4.31 3.93
CA VAL A 85 -1.15 -5.24 2.79
C VAL A 85 -2.52 -5.61 2.22
N LEU A 86 -3.46 -6.02 3.06
CA LEU A 86 -4.80 -6.43 2.61
C LEU A 86 -5.55 -5.29 1.94
N ALA A 87 -5.42 -4.06 2.45
CA ALA A 87 -6.01 -2.89 1.82
C ALA A 87 -5.46 -2.65 0.41
N ASN A 88 -4.15 -2.79 0.19
CA ASN A 88 -3.57 -2.64 -1.15
C ASN A 88 -3.91 -3.80 -2.09
N LEU A 89 -3.99 -5.04 -1.59
CA LEU A 89 -4.49 -6.18 -2.38
C LEU A 89 -5.92 -5.95 -2.87
N VAL A 90 -6.73 -5.20 -2.12
CA VAL A 90 -8.07 -4.75 -2.56
C VAL A 90 -7.99 -3.53 -3.47
N CYS A 91 -7.06 -2.59 -3.22
CA CYS A 91 -6.90 -1.36 -4.01
C CYS A 91 -6.52 -1.63 -5.47
N ILE A 92 -5.50 -2.48 -5.69
CA ILE A 92 -4.96 -2.79 -7.02
C ILE A 92 -6.04 -3.18 -8.04
N PRO A 93 -6.93 -4.17 -7.78
CA PRO A 93 -7.98 -4.52 -8.73
C PRO A 93 -9.04 -3.43 -8.91
N LEU A 94 -9.28 -2.57 -7.91
CA LEU A 94 -10.20 -1.43 -8.03
C LEU A 94 -9.63 -0.36 -8.98
N VAL A 95 -8.34 -0.06 -8.86
CA VAL A 95 -7.64 0.87 -9.74
C VAL A 95 -7.66 0.35 -11.18
N GLN A 96 -7.35 -0.93 -11.38
CA GLN A 96 -7.42 -1.57 -12.70
C GLN A 96 -8.84 -1.55 -13.29
N ALA A 97 -9.86 -1.81 -12.47
CA ALA A 97 -11.25 -1.72 -12.89
C ALA A 97 -11.64 -0.29 -13.28
N ARG A 98 -11.09 0.73 -12.60
CA ARG A 98 -11.35 2.15 -12.89
C ARG A 98 -10.74 2.56 -14.23
N THR A 99 -9.53 2.10 -14.55
CA THR A 99 -8.89 2.39 -15.84
C THR A 99 -9.71 1.86 -17.04
N ASN A 100 -10.47 0.79 -16.84
CA ASN A 100 -11.31 0.18 -17.88
C ASN A 100 -12.75 0.73 -17.93
N ALA A 101 -13.15 1.61 -17.02
CA ALA A 101 -14.51 2.14 -16.90
C ALA A 101 -14.73 3.44 -17.70
N VAL A 102 -13.96 3.65 -18.79
CA VAL A 102 -14.02 4.88 -19.60
C VAL A 102 -15.43 5.04 -20.21
N GLY A 103 -16.05 6.20 -19.98
CA GLY A 103 -17.40 6.52 -20.48
C GLY A 103 -18.54 6.12 -19.53
N ASP A 104 -18.23 5.58 -18.35
CA ASP A 104 -19.22 5.28 -17.28
C ASP A 104 -18.86 6.06 -16.00
N ASP A 105 -19.31 7.32 -15.95
CA ASP A 105 -18.98 8.26 -14.86
C ASP A 105 -19.48 7.78 -13.49
N ALA A 106 -20.62 7.08 -13.45
CA ALA A 106 -21.18 6.52 -12.23
C ALA A 106 -20.27 5.42 -11.66
N ARG A 107 -19.78 4.53 -12.53
CA ARG A 107 -18.83 3.49 -12.14
C ARG A 107 -17.48 4.05 -11.73
N VAL A 108 -16.95 5.04 -12.46
CA VAL A 108 -15.69 5.71 -12.11
C VAL A 108 -15.79 6.36 -10.73
N THR A 109 -16.89 7.04 -10.43
CA THR A 109 -17.13 7.69 -9.13
C THR A 109 -17.18 6.65 -8.01
N ARG A 110 -17.93 5.56 -8.21
CA ARG A 110 -18.03 4.48 -7.21
C ARG A 110 -16.68 3.83 -6.93
N LEU A 111 -15.89 3.52 -7.96
CA LEU A 111 -14.57 2.92 -7.81
C LEU A 111 -13.61 3.87 -7.10
N THR A 112 -13.66 5.16 -7.42
CA THR A 112 -12.85 6.20 -6.75
C THR A 112 -13.15 6.26 -5.25
N HIS A 113 -14.43 6.23 -4.84
CA HIS A 113 -14.77 6.15 -3.42
C HIS A 113 -14.21 4.90 -2.74
N HIS A 114 -14.27 3.74 -3.39
CA HIS A 114 -13.69 2.51 -2.83
C HIS A 114 -12.16 2.59 -2.71
N ILE A 115 -11.47 3.19 -3.69
CA ILE A 115 -10.02 3.45 -3.64
C ILE A 115 -9.68 4.41 -2.49
N ILE A 116 -10.44 5.48 -2.30
CA ILE A 116 -10.20 6.40 -1.17
C ILE A 116 -10.42 5.68 0.18
N LEU A 117 -11.41 4.78 0.26
CA LEU A 117 -11.67 4.00 1.46
C LEU A 117 -10.54 3.03 1.83
N THR A 118 -9.80 2.46 0.86
CA THR A 118 -8.62 1.63 1.19
C THR A 118 -7.53 2.45 1.88
N GLY A 119 -7.48 3.77 1.62
CA GLY A 119 -6.62 4.72 2.34
C GLY A 119 -6.85 4.77 3.86
N SER A 120 -8.00 4.30 4.37
CA SER A 120 -8.23 4.16 5.81
C SER A 120 -7.27 3.18 6.51
N ALA A 121 -6.54 2.36 5.74
CA ALA A 121 -5.51 1.47 6.25
C ALA A 121 -4.15 2.17 6.54
N ILE A 122 -3.93 3.39 6.04
CA ILE A 122 -2.68 4.15 6.21
C ILE A 122 -2.26 4.27 7.68
N PRO A 123 -3.14 4.62 8.66
CA PRO A 123 -2.77 4.69 10.07
C PRO A 123 -2.21 3.38 10.63
N PHE A 124 -2.68 2.23 10.15
CA PHE A 124 -2.15 0.92 10.56
C PHE A 124 -0.75 0.68 9.99
N GLY A 125 -0.51 1.08 8.74
CA GLY A 125 0.84 1.08 8.15
C GLY A 125 1.82 1.95 8.95
N ILE A 126 1.40 3.16 9.33
CA ILE A 126 2.19 4.07 10.18
C ILE A 126 2.49 3.42 11.53
N ALA A 127 1.49 2.84 12.20
CA ALA A 127 1.67 2.17 13.48
C ALA A 127 2.68 1.01 13.38
N ALA A 128 2.58 0.18 12.34
CA ALA A 128 3.54 -0.91 12.10
C ALA A 128 4.97 -0.38 11.87
N MET A 129 5.11 0.73 11.15
CA MET A 129 6.39 1.37 10.87
C MET A 129 7.01 1.96 12.15
N VAL A 130 6.23 2.69 12.95
CA VAL A 130 6.67 3.25 14.24
C VAL A 130 7.12 2.16 15.20
N ILE A 131 6.34 1.08 15.34
CA ILE A 131 6.73 -0.06 16.19
C ILE A 131 7.99 -0.74 15.63
N GLY A 132 8.10 -0.86 14.30
CA GLY A 132 9.28 -1.40 13.64
C GLY A 132 10.54 -0.60 13.97
N PHE A 133 10.55 0.70 13.73
CA PHE A 133 11.72 1.53 13.97
C PHE A 133 12.01 1.74 15.46
N GLY A 134 10.99 1.82 16.31
CA GLY A 134 11.17 1.96 17.76
C GLY A 134 11.67 0.70 18.47
N HIS A 135 11.62 -0.47 17.82
CA HIS A 135 12.08 -1.74 18.40
C HIS A 135 13.41 -2.25 17.81
N PHE A 136 13.82 -1.72 16.65
CA PHE A 136 15.07 -2.09 15.96
C PHE A 136 16.11 -0.94 15.92
N ALA A 137 15.85 0.19 16.58
CA ALA A 137 16.83 1.23 16.93
C ALA A 137 17.41 0.95 18.31
#